data_AF-A0A6B2TDC8-F1
#
_entry.id   AF-A0A6B2TDC8-F1
#
_cell.length_a   1.000
_cell.length_b   1.000
_cell.length_c   1.000
_cell.angle_alpha   90.00
_cell.angle_beta   90.00
_cell.angle_gamma   90.00
#
_symmetry.space_group_name_H-M   'P 1'
#
loop_
_entity.id
_entity.type
_entity.pdbx_description
1 polymer ?
#
loop_
_entity_poly.entity_id
_entity_poly.type
_entity_poly.pdbx_seq_one_letter_code
_entity_poly.pdbx_strand_id
1 'polypeptide(L)'
;PSRVLLVGHSRGGEGVDRAALDSLYRPPAAQDGHRGPVRWKIRGNVLIGPTLFSQNPAPDVPSVTILPGCDGDVSDLQGELYADGTRGVSRGTALHSAVYMVGANHNFFNSEWTPGQSTAPSVDDFSSDAPDPVCSKGTRTRLTASRQQTAGAVYTAAAARLFVAGDDRVRPLLDGSGRRAPSADPARVLTHAVGAHRTQALLPGPSTKVEGGRVCAQVAPDDAKACLPPSTSGGSPHFAAWEFAPEPGRDAVAMRWSRAGTPVRVSPARPVSLAGAKDLALRVIVPPNTTGTRLDVALVDAAGRRAKLGGVSVDGLPGSDRTASYWGREVRVPLSPTVREKLDLKRVKTVELTPRTRSGKVWLMDAWGWRPGTPSVRAAQLPRVDVGRITVQEGDSGARTYRVPVTVSGKGSGKVRVFLPDTETGEVAHRTLTVRPGDRVDVPLKVRGDTRYNYDTEYDALIKAVRGAVVGSYHGGVLALNDDPAPKVTLEPVADRVTEGKALKWRMTLSEPVDVDMMATLSFQPVDGGPELTTLDVDPEWLENELGSEPRPERPLSELEQDQGLFVSVPAGETTADVSIPTRKDELGEPEESLKGRLFVYDTGWRPQPGPVVTGTVRDAS
;
A
#
# COMPACT_ATOMS: atom_id res chain seq x y z
N PRO A 1 11.17 -30.05 18.71
CA PRO A 1 10.97 -29.24 17.48
C PRO A 1 11.75 -27.93 17.53
N SER A 2 12.51 -27.62 16.48
CA SER A 2 13.25 -26.37 16.33
C SER A 2 12.29 -25.17 16.39
N ARG A 3 12.65 -24.14 17.17
CA ARG A 3 11.92 -22.87 17.27
C ARG A 3 12.57 -21.89 16.31
N VAL A 4 11.83 -21.43 15.31
CA VAL A 4 12.34 -20.53 14.27
C VAL A 4 11.73 -19.14 14.43
N LEU A 5 12.57 -18.11 14.34
CA LEU A 5 12.15 -16.74 14.08
C LEU A 5 12.52 -16.42 12.63
N LEU A 6 11.59 -15.89 11.85
CA LEU A 6 11.91 -15.35 10.53
C LEU A 6 12.03 -13.83 10.61
N VAL A 7 12.98 -13.27 9.86
CA VAL A 7 13.20 -11.83 9.76
C VAL A 7 13.19 -11.49 8.27
N GLY A 8 12.40 -10.49 7.89
CA GLY A 8 12.31 -10.03 6.51
C GLY A 8 12.24 -8.52 6.44
N HIS A 9 12.89 -7.93 5.43
CA HIS A 9 12.87 -6.49 5.15
C HIS A 9 12.12 -6.25 3.84
N SER A 10 11.29 -5.20 3.76
CA SER A 10 10.56 -4.83 2.54
C SER A 10 9.66 -5.99 2.07
N ARG A 11 9.68 -6.33 0.79
CA ARG A 11 9.00 -7.52 0.24
C ARG A 11 9.43 -8.82 0.92
N GLY A 12 10.62 -8.89 1.50
CA GLY A 12 11.06 -10.01 2.33
C GLY A 12 10.24 -10.16 3.61
N GLY A 13 9.73 -9.06 4.18
CA GLY A 13 8.79 -9.07 5.30
C GLY A 13 7.48 -9.77 4.94
N GLU A 14 6.92 -9.45 3.78
CA GLU A 14 5.74 -10.14 3.24
C GLU A 14 6.01 -11.63 2.97
N GLY A 15 7.19 -11.95 2.42
CA GLY A 15 7.61 -13.33 2.20
C GLY A 15 7.65 -14.17 3.48
N VAL A 16 8.21 -13.64 4.57
CA VAL A 16 8.28 -14.38 5.85
C VAL A 16 6.93 -14.50 6.55
N ASP A 17 6.03 -13.50 6.39
CA ASP A 17 4.65 -13.62 6.88
C ASP A 17 3.85 -14.64 6.08
N ARG A 18 3.99 -14.65 4.76
CA ARG A 18 3.41 -15.68 3.89
C ARG A 18 3.93 -17.07 4.24
N ALA A 19 5.24 -17.23 4.48
CA ALA A 19 5.80 -18.49 4.94
C ALA A 19 5.21 -18.93 6.30
N ALA A 20 4.96 -18.00 7.21
CA ALA A 20 4.30 -18.25 8.47
C ALA A 20 2.85 -18.73 8.29
N LEU A 21 2.08 -18.05 7.42
CA LEU A 21 0.73 -18.44 7.05
C LEU A 21 0.69 -19.85 6.43
N ASP A 22 1.49 -20.09 5.39
CA ASP A 22 1.54 -21.34 4.63
C ASP A 22 1.98 -22.54 5.50
N SER A 23 2.83 -22.30 6.51
CA SER A 23 3.25 -23.33 7.46
C SER A 23 2.12 -23.82 8.37
N LEU A 24 1.13 -22.98 8.65
CA LEU A 24 -0.04 -23.31 9.47
C LEU A 24 -1.23 -23.77 8.62
N TYR A 25 -1.40 -23.14 7.45
CA TYR A 25 -2.54 -23.26 6.56
C TYR A 25 -2.03 -23.58 5.16
N ARG A 26 -1.83 -24.87 4.84
CA ARG A 26 -1.14 -25.27 3.61
C ARG A 26 -1.82 -24.72 2.34
N PRO A 27 -1.06 -24.21 1.37
CA PRO A 27 -1.59 -23.78 0.08
C PRO A 27 -2.16 -24.97 -0.72
N PRO A 28 -3.06 -24.70 -1.69
CA PRO A 28 -3.49 -25.68 -2.68
C PRO A 28 -2.31 -26.25 -3.48
N ALA A 29 -2.44 -27.49 -3.95
CA ALA A 29 -1.36 -28.20 -4.65
C ALA A 29 -0.89 -27.51 -5.94
N ALA A 30 -1.75 -26.70 -6.58
CA ALA A 30 -1.46 -25.98 -7.81
C ALA A 30 -0.64 -24.69 -7.60
N GLN A 31 -0.44 -24.24 -6.36
CA GLN A 31 0.39 -23.07 -6.07
C GLN A 31 1.85 -23.47 -5.81
N ASP A 32 2.75 -22.53 -6.07
CA ASP A 32 4.15 -22.65 -5.68
C ASP A 32 4.30 -22.62 -4.16
N GLY A 33 5.17 -23.49 -3.63
CA GLY A 33 5.42 -23.60 -2.21
C GLY A 33 5.85 -25.00 -1.77
N HIS A 34 6.27 -25.11 -0.51
CA HIS A 34 6.70 -26.38 0.08
C HIS A 34 5.52 -27.34 0.27
N ARG A 35 5.55 -28.51 -0.36
CA ARG A 35 4.45 -29.48 -0.38
C ARG A 35 4.54 -30.56 0.71
N GLY A 36 5.64 -30.61 1.46
CA GLY A 36 5.89 -31.61 2.49
C GLY A 36 5.58 -31.14 3.92
N PRO A 37 5.62 -32.04 4.92
CA PRO A 37 5.66 -31.62 6.30
C PRO A 37 6.94 -30.81 6.57
N VAL A 38 6.80 -29.60 7.09
CA VAL A 38 7.95 -28.82 7.59
C VAL A 38 8.37 -29.37 8.96
N ARG A 39 9.68 -29.52 9.18
CA ARG A 39 10.23 -30.02 10.47
C ARG A 39 10.43 -28.92 11.51
N TRP A 40 10.17 -27.66 11.15
CA TRP A 40 10.34 -26.48 11.98
C TRP A 40 8.98 -25.85 12.29
N LYS A 41 8.92 -25.12 13.41
CA LYS A 41 7.77 -24.30 13.76
C LYS A 41 8.19 -22.84 13.81
N ILE A 42 7.62 -22.03 12.94
CA ILE A 42 7.76 -20.57 13.03
C ILE A 42 7.06 -20.13 14.32
N ARG A 43 7.83 -19.50 15.20
CA ARG A 43 7.38 -19.03 16.52
C ARG A 43 7.15 -17.54 16.55
N GLY A 44 7.70 -16.81 15.60
CA GLY A 44 7.35 -15.43 15.35
C GLY A 44 8.07 -14.88 14.13
N ASN A 45 7.66 -13.68 13.74
CA ASN A 45 8.22 -12.93 12.63
C ASN A 45 8.74 -11.56 13.12
N VAL A 46 9.79 -11.06 12.48
CA VAL A 46 10.20 -9.66 12.52
C VAL A 46 10.10 -9.10 11.11
N LEU A 47 9.30 -8.07 10.95
CA LEU A 47 8.96 -7.46 9.67
C LEU A 47 9.53 -6.05 9.67
N ILE A 48 10.64 -5.83 8.99
CA ILE A 48 11.34 -4.54 8.96
C ILE A 48 10.84 -3.79 7.74
N GLY A 49 10.24 -2.59 7.89
CA GLY A 49 9.62 -1.82 6.80
C GLY A 49 8.97 -2.73 5.75
N PRO A 50 7.97 -3.56 6.10
CA PRO A 50 7.49 -4.59 5.21
C PRO A 50 6.41 -4.07 4.26
N THR A 51 6.47 -4.48 2.98
CA THR A 51 5.27 -4.38 2.14
C THR A 51 4.16 -5.28 2.68
N LEU A 52 2.91 -4.97 2.36
CA LEU A 52 1.78 -5.85 2.64
C LEU A 52 0.72 -5.74 1.55
N PHE A 53 1.08 -6.12 0.33
CA PHE A 53 0.17 -6.00 -0.81
C PHE A 53 -1.08 -6.86 -0.65
N SER A 54 -1.02 -7.98 0.08
CA SER A 54 -2.23 -8.78 0.32
C SER A 54 -3.19 -8.23 1.39
N GLN A 55 -2.70 -7.41 2.34
CA GLN A 55 -3.41 -7.04 3.57
C GLN A 55 -4.08 -8.20 4.33
N ASN A 56 -3.52 -9.41 4.23
CA ASN A 56 -3.99 -10.63 4.91
C ASN A 56 -2.88 -11.25 5.78
N PRO A 57 -2.46 -10.58 6.87
CA PRO A 57 -1.35 -11.05 7.70
C PRO A 57 -1.66 -12.36 8.43
N ALA A 58 -0.63 -13.16 8.74
CA ALA A 58 -0.76 -14.42 9.46
C ALA A 58 -1.24 -14.22 10.92
N PRO A 59 -2.51 -14.55 11.27
CA PRO A 59 -3.11 -14.10 12.55
C PRO A 59 -2.73 -14.96 13.76
N ASP A 60 -2.08 -16.10 13.54
CA ASP A 60 -1.74 -17.09 14.57
C ASP A 60 -0.22 -17.31 14.72
N VAL A 61 0.59 -16.41 14.17
CA VAL A 61 2.05 -16.36 14.38
C VAL A 61 2.40 -14.98 14.93
N PRO A 62 2.96 -14.87 16.15
CA PRO A 62 3.36 -13.57 16.71
C PRO A 62 4.29 -12.78 15.77
N SER A 63 4.12 -11.46 15.72
CA SER A 63 4.96 -10.60 14.88
C SER A 63 5.37 -9.31 15.59
N VAL A 64 6.53 -8.80 15.18
CA VAL A 64 7.00 -7.44 15.47
C VAL A 64 7.26 -6.75 14.14
N THR A 65 6.51 -5.70 13.84
CA THR A 65 6.69 -4.88 12.65
C THR A 65 7.39 -3.58 13.00
N ILE A 66 8.54 -3.32 12.39
CA ILE A 66 9.29 -2.07 12.52
C ILE A 66 8.83 -1.13 11.40
N LEU A 67 8.35 0.07 11.79
CA LEU A 67 7.84 1.09 10.88
C LEU A 67 8.86 2.25 10.77
N PRO A 68 9.51 2.45 9.61
CA PRO A 68 10.41 3.59 9.37
C PRO A 68 9.62 4.90 9.26
N GLY A 69 9.79 5.81 10.22
CA GLY A 69 8.94 6.99 10.32
C GLY A 69 9.17 8.11 9.29
N CYS A 70 10.15 8.01 8.39
CA CYS A 70 10.49 9.11 7.47
C CYS A 70 9.98 8.97 6.04
N ASP A 71 9.96 7.78 5.48
CA ASP A 71 9.71 7.57 4.04
C ASP A 71 8.44 6.79 3.77
N GLY A 72 7.61 6.61 4.80
CA GLY A 72 6.34 5.94 4.58
C GLY A 72 6.51 4.45 4.25
N ASP A 73 7.66 3.80 4.45
CA ASP A 73 7.85 2.44 3.93
C ASP A 73 7.57 2.39 2.41
N VAL A 74 8.28 3.23 1.67
CA VAL A 74 8.07 3.59 0.25
C VAL A 74 6.86 4.51 0.01
N SER A 75 5.77 4.44 0.78
CA SER A 75 4.56 5.27 0.52
C SER A 75 3.70 5.65 1.74
N ASP A 76 3.15 4.70 2.51
CA ASP A 76 2.10 4.98 3.52
C ASP A 76 2.24 4.26 4.89
N LEU A 77 3.32 3.51 5.13
CA LEU A 77 3.58 2.62 6.27
C LEU A 77 2.56 1.49 6.41
N GLN A 78 2.11 0.90 5.29
CA GLN A 78 1.21 -0.26 5.27
C GLN A 78 1.65 -1.44 6.16
N GLY A 79 2.92 -1.53 6.56
CA GLY A 79 3.37 -2.48 7.58
C GLY A 79 2.58 -2.44 8.90
N GLU A 80 1.92 -1.33 9.23
CA GLU A 80 1.01 -1.24 10.39
C GLU A 80 -0.14 -2.26 10.32
N LEU A 81 -0.56 -2.64 9.11
CA LEU A 81 -1.62 -3.60 8.88
C LEU A 81 -1.26 -5.04 9.27
N TYR A 82 0.02 -5.37 9.49
CA TYR A 82 0.40 -6.65 10.12
C TYR A 82 -0.05 -6.78 11.57
N ALA A 83 -0.29 -5.66 12.26
CA ALA A 83 -0.97 -5.66 13.55
C ALA A 83 -2.48 -5.52 13.34
N ASP A 84 -2.90 -4.47 12.64
CA ASP A 84 -4.30 -4.07 12.55
C ASP A 84 -5.19 -5.10 11.81
N GLY A 85 -4.67 -5.73 10.77
CA GLY A 85 -5.37 -6.73 9.96
C GLY A 85 -5.60 -8.07 10.66
N THR A 86 -4.95 -8.32 11.81
CA THR A 86 -5.12 -9.58 12.56
C THR A 86 -6.32 -9.54 13.53
N ARG A 87 -6.85 -8.34 13.81
CA ARG A 87 -7.93 -8.11 14.78
C ARG A 87 -9.20 -8.82 14.35
N GLY A 88 -9.68 -9.74 15.19
CA GLY A 88 -10.95 -10.45 14.96
C GLY A 88 -10.90 -11.56 13.89
N VAL A 89 -9.74 -11.78 13.25
CA VAL A 89 -9.57 -12.82 12.22
C VAL A 89 -9.50 -14.21 12.84
N SER A 90 -8.68 -14.41 13.88
CA SER A 90 -8.53 -15.70 14.57
C SER A 90 -8.83 -15.58 16.07
N ARG A 91 -8.18 -16.38 16.92
CA ARG A 91 -8.34 -16.40 18.38
C ARG A 91 -7.78 -15.16 19.08
N GLY A 92 -6.92 -14.39 18.41
CA GLY A 92 -6.27 -13.20 18.98
C GLY A 92 -5.23 -13.52 20.06
N THR A 93 -4.73 -14.75 20.14
CA THR A 93 -3.74 -15.14 21.16
C THR A 93 -2.31 -14.77 20.78
N ALA A 94 -2.00 -14.61 19.49
CA ALA A 94 -0.69 -14.14 19.04
C ALA A 94 -0.52 -12.65 19.36
N LEU A 95 0.69 -12.24 19.78
CA LEU A 95 1.04 -10.84 19.96
C LEU A 95 1.48 -10.29 18.60
N HIS A 96 0.82 -9.25 18.12
CA HIS A 96 1.25 -8.50 16.94
C HIS A 96 1.59 -7.08 17.38
N SER A 97 2.85 -6.71 17.24
CA SER A 97 3.42 -5.44 17.70
C SER A 97 3.75 -4.57 16.51
N ALA A 98 3.43 -3.28 16.60
CA ALA A 98 3.99 -2.26 15.74
C ALA A 98 5.02 -1.44 16.53
N VAL A 99 6.18 -1.21 15.92
CA VAL A 99 7.33 -0.51 16.47
C VAL A 99 7.66 0.67 15.57
N TYR A 100 7.09 1.83 15.87
CA TYR A 100 7.31 3.05 15.12
C TYR A 100 8.64 3.70 15.52
N MET A 101 9.55 3.84 14.55
CA MET A 101 10.86 4.45 14.76
C MET A 101 10.91 5.84 14.14
N VAL A 102 10.74 6.87 14.98
CA VAL A 102 10.78 8.27 14.53
C VAL A 102 12.16 8.57 13.93
N GLY A 103 12.17 9.11 12.71
CA GLY A 103 13.40 9.50 12.04
C GLY A 103 14.13 8.39 11.29
N ALA A 104 13.55 7.18 11.24
CA ALA A 104 14.11 6.05 10.51
C ALA A 104 13.63 6.02 9.05
N ASN A 105 14.46 5.45 8.19
CA ASN A 105 14.32 5.28 6.76
C ASN A 105 14.36 3.79 6.42
N HIS A 106 13.49 3.36 5.54
CA HIS A 106 13.31 2.01 5.04
C HIS A 106 14.62 1.34 4.64
N ASN A 107 15.44 1.96 3.79
CA ASN A 107 16.70 1.36 3.34
C ASN A 107 17.79 1.24 4.43
N PHE A 108 17.73 2.08 5.47
CA PHE A 108 18.85 2.27 6.39
C PHE A 108 18.98 1.19 7.48
N PHE A 109 18.17 0.12 7.41
CA PHE A 109 18.26 -1.04 8.30
C PHE A 109 19.25 -2.12 7.85
N ASN A 110 19.85 -2.01 6.65
CA ASN A 110 20.82 -2.96 6.11
C ASN A 110 22.00 -2.25 5.41
N SER A 111 23.06 -2.98 5.02
CA SER A 111 24.22 -2.41 4.30
C SER A 111 24.05 -2.35 2.79
N GLU A 112 23.16 -3.16 2.20
CA GLU A 112 23.03 -3.35 0.76
C GLU A 112 22.24 -2.24 0.05
N TRP A 113 21.37 -1.52 0.76
CA TRP A 113 20.57 -0.42 0.22
C TRP A 113 20.87 0.92 0.88
N THR A 114 21.85 0.98 1.79
CA THR A 114 22.20 2.23 2.48
C THR A 114 23.21 3.02 1.65
N PRO A 115 22.90 4.27 1.24
CA PRO A 115 23.87 5.14 0.57
C PRO A 115 25.13 5.34 1.41
N GLY A 116 26.28 5.13 0.80
CA GLY A 116 27.59 5.19 1.46
C GLY A 116 28.01 3.92 2.21
N GLN A 117 27.19 2.87 2.19
CA GLN A 117 27.55 1.53 2.67
C GLN A 117 27.36 0.44 1.61
N SER A 118 26.41 0.63 0.68
CA SER A 118 26.09 -0.35 -0.36
C SER A 118 27.19 -0.48 -1.42
N THR A 119 27.34 -1.69 -1.96
CA THR A 119 28.18 -1.93 -3.15
C THR A 119 27.45 -1.52 -4.43
N ALA A 120 26.16 -1.86 -4.53
CA ALA A 120 25.31 -1.44 -5.64
C ALA A 120 24.85 0.02 -5.45
N PRO A 121 24.45 0.72 -6.54
CA PRO A 121 23.78 2.01 -6.43
C PRO A 121 22.58 1.92 -5.48
N SER A 122 22.48 2.89 -4.57
CA SER A 122 21.39 2.97 -3.60
C SER A 122 21.00 4.42 -3.36
N VAL A 123 19.77 4.61 -2.90
CA VAL A 123 19.18 5.92 -2.67
C VAL A 123 18.60 6.03 -1.27
N ASP A 124 18.49 7.27 -0.80
CA ASP A 124 17.72 7.57 0.40
C ASP A 124 16.23 7.59 0.00
N ASP A 125 15.42 6.68 0.55
CA ASP A 125 13.99 6.59 0.20
C ASP A 125 13.18 7.82 0.63
N PHE A 126 13.77 8.73 1.40
CA PHE A 126 13.16 9.99 1.74
C PHE A 126 13.61 11.10 0.77
N SER A 127 12.65 11.63 0.01
CA SER A 127 12.83 12.81 -0.84
C SER A 127 11.79 13.89 -0.55
N SER A 128 12.23 15.15 -0.61
CA SER A 128 11.40 16.33 -0.47
C SER A 128 11.97 17.50 -1.27
N ASP A 129 11.10 18.30 -1.91
CA ASP A 129 11.50 19.44 -2.75
C ASP A 129 12.15 20.57 -1.93
N ALA A 130 11.69 20.73 -0.69
CA ALA A 130 12.26 21.63 0.30
C ALA A 130 12.74 20.85 1.52
N PRO A 131 13.66 21.41 2.35
CA PRO A 131 14.10 20.75 3.58
C PRO A 131 12.92 20.43 4.52
N ASP A 132 12.70 19.14 4.75
CA ASP A 132 11.71 18.62 5.68
C ASP A 132 12.22 18.70 7.13
N PRO A 133 11.42 19.22 8.07
CA PRO A 133 11.86 19.46 9.45
C PRO A 133 12.06 18.18 10.27
N VAL A 134 11.57 17.03 9.80
CA VAL A 134 11.62 15.74 10.49
C VAL A 134 12.69 14.82 9.88
N CYS A 135 12.81 14.81 8.56
CA CYS A 135 13.42 13.70 7.83
C CYS A 135 14.54 14.09 6.87
N SER A 136 14.73 15.39 6.58
CA SER A 136 15.92 15.81 5.86
C SER A 136 17.19 15.50 6.65
N LYS A 137 18.26 15.18 5.91
CA LYS A 137 19.59 14.91 6.46
C LYS A 137 20.05 16.11 7.32
N GLY A 138 20.65 15.82 8.48
CA GLY A 138 21.12 16.85 9.42
C GLY A 138 20.08 17.35 10.43
N THR A 139 18.78 17.03 10.26
CA THR A 139 17.77 17.35 11.28
C THR A 139 17.96 16.51 12.54
N ARG A 140 17.53 17.05 13.69
CA ARG A 140 17.70 16.38 15.00
C ARG A 140 16.95 15.04 15.09
N THR A 141 15.83 14.94 14.38
CA THR A 141 14.96 13.76 14.36
C THR A 141 15.50 12.67 13.45
N ARG A 142 16.17 12.99 12.34
CA ARG A 142 16.71 12.02 11.39
C ARG A 142 17.79 11.15 12.02
N LEU A 143 17.61 9.83 11.93
CA LEU A 143 18.58 8.85 12.41
C LEU A 143 19.63 8.54 11.33
N THR A 144 20.90 8.41 11.74
CA THR A 144 21.96 7.89 10.86
C THR A 144 21.76 6.40 10.62
N ALA A 145 22.28 5.86 9.51
CA ALA A 145 22.17 4.43 9.19
C ALA A 145 22.62 3.53 10.35
N SER A 146 23.78 3.81 10.95
CA SER A 146 24.28 3.06 12.12
C SER A 146 23.32 3.05 13.32
N ARG A 147 22.64 4.17 13.58
CA ARG A 147 21.63 4.27 14.65
C ARG A 147 20.39 3.45 14.33
N GLN A 148 19.97 3.43 13.06
CA GLN A 148 18.83 2.65 12.61
C GLN A 148 19.12 1.14 12.65
N GLN A 149 20.28 0.70 12.18
CA GLN A 149 20.75 -0.69 12.28
C GLN A 149 20.82 -1.14 13.75
N THR A 150 21.38 -0.30 14.64
CA THR A 150 21.43 -0.58 16.08
C THR A 150 20.03 -0.75 16.68
N ALA A 151 19.12 0.19 16.40
CA ALA A 151 17.74 0.10 16.89
C ALA A 151 17.01 -1.12 16.32
N GLY A 152 17.13 -1.39 15.01
CA GLY A 152 16.56 -2.57 14.35
C GLY A 152 17.03 -3.89 14.98
N ALA A 153 18.33 -4.00 15.26
CA ALA A 153 18.91 -5.16 15.95
C ALA A 153 18.35 -5.32 17.38
N VAL A 154 18.19 -4.23 18.13
CA VAL A 154 17.63 -4.27 19.49
C VAL A 154 16.21 -4.81 19.51
N TYR A 155 15.33 -4.33 18.63
CA TYR A 155 13.94 -4.78 18.59
C TYR A 155 13.80 -6.18 17.99
N THR A 156 14.68 -6.56 17.06
CA THR A 156 14.80 -7.95 16.57
C THR A 156 15.22 -8.90 17.70
N ALA A 157 16.19 -8.50 18.52
CA ALA A 157 16.62 -9.27 19.68
C ALA A 157 15.51 -9.39 20.74
N ALA A 158 14.73 -8.33 20.97
CA ALA A 158 13.56 -8.36 21.85
C ALA A 158 12.51 -9.37 21.34
N ALA A 159 12.24 -9.38 20.03
CA ALA A 159 11.33 -10.35 19.41
C ALA A 159 11.84 -11.80 19.57
N ALA A 160 13.13 -12.03 19.33
CA ALA A 160 13.75 -13.35 19.53
C ALA A 160 13.64 -13.81 20.99
N ARG A 161 13.92 -12.93 21.96
CA ARG A 161 13.78 -13.22 23.39
C ARG A 161 12.33 -13.55 23.76
N LEU A 162 11.36 -12.80 23.25
CA LEU A 162 9.95 -13.01 23.57
C LEU A 162 9.40 -14.29 22.90
N PHE A 163 9.53 -14.42 21.58
CA PHE A 163 8.84 -15.44 20.79
C PHE A 163 9.59 -16.77 20.74
N VAL A 164 10.92 -16.74 20.70
CA VAL A 164 11.75 -17.94 20.66
C VAL A 164 12.11 -18.35 22.07
N ALA A 165 12.75 -17.48 22.86
CA ALA A 165 13.24 -17.85 24.19
C ALA A 165 12.14 -17.94 25.26
N GLY A 166 11.00 -17.26 25.07
CA GLY A 166 9.89 -17.25 26.03
C GLY A 166 10.11 -16.29 27.21
N ASP A 167 10.97 -15.30 27.06
CA ASP A 167 11.28 -14.32 28.11
C ASP A 167 10.25 -13.18 28.11
N ASP A 168 9.14 -13.33 28.86
CA ASP A 168 8.09 -12.29 28.92
C ASP A 168 8.58 -10.97 29.55
N ARG A 169 9.75 -10.94 30.21
CA ARG A 169 10.27 -9.71 30.82
C ARG A 169 10.61 -8.64 29.78
N VAL A 170 10.87 -9.02 28.52
CA VAL A 170 11.12 -8.07 27.42
C VAL A 170 9.84 -7.57 26.75
N ARG A 171 8.68 -8.19 27.00
CA ARG A 171 7.39 -7.82 26.41
C ARG A 171 7.04 -6.33 26.54
N PRO A 172 7.33 -5.62 27.66
CA PRO A 172 7.02 -4.20 27.76
C PRO A 172 7.67 -3.31 26.70
N LEU A 173 8.75 -3.78 26.06
CA LEU A 173 9.39 -3.08 24.93
C LEU A 173 8.54 -3.16 23.64
N LEU A 174 7.70 -4.19 23.51
CA LEU A 174 6.99 -4.52 22.26
C LEU A 174 5.47 -4.36 22.37
N ASP A 175 4.91 -4.29 23.57
CA ASP A 175 3.47 -4.46 23.73
C ASP A 175 2.68 -3.15 23.91
N GLY A 176 3.29 -1.98 23.74
CA GLY A 176 2.63 -0.70 23.99
C GLY A 176 2.63 -0.22 25.44
N SER A 177 3.44 -0.82 26.32
CA SER A 177 3.63 -0.32 27.69
C SER A 177 4.36 1.02 27.77
N GLY A 178 4.91 1.53 26.66
CA GLY A 178 5.73 2.75 26.64
C GLY A 178 7.12 2.57 27.26
N ARG A 179 7.61 1.34 27.41
CA ARG A 179 8.95 1.08 27.93
C ARG A 179 9.99 1.32 26.84
N ARG A 180 10.93 2.23 27.11
CA ARG A 180 12.08 2.52 26.26
C ARG A 180 13.17 1.44 26.40
N ALA A 181 13.85 1.13 25.31
CA ALA A 181 15.08 0.33 25.28
C ALA A 181 16.32 1.25 25.20
N PRO A 182 17.11 1.44 26.28
CA PRO A 182 18.31 2.29 26.25
C PRO A 182 19.37 1.86 25.23
N SER A 183 19.41 0.58 24.88
CA SER A 183 20.33 0.07 23.85
C SER A 183 19.99 0.54 22.43
N ALA A 184 18.79 1.12 22.21
CA ALA A 184 18.39 1.70 20.93
C ALA A 184 18.66 3.21 20.85
N ASP A 185 19.30 3.80 21.87
CA ASP A 185 19.53 5.24 21.92
C ASP A 185 20.42 5.73 20.77
N PRO A 186 20.13 6.91 20.20
CA PRO A 186 19.13 7.90 20.60
C PRO A 186 17.75 7.74 19.94
N ALA A 187 17.44 6.58 19.33
CA ALA A 187 16.20 6.39 18.60
C ALA A 187 14.97 6.59 19.49
N ARG A 188 14.01 7.41 19.01
CA ARG A 188 12.71 7.57 19.65
C ARG A 188 11.77 6.53 19.09
N VAL A 189 11.54 5.49 19.87
CA VAL A 189 10.72 4.34 19.45
C VAL A 189 9.45 4.27 20.27
N LEU A 190 8.33 4.05 19.59
CA LEU A 190 7.00 3.92 20.15
C LEU A 190 6.42 2.58 19.76
N THR A 191 5.66 1.97 20.66
CA THR A 191 5.01 0.69 20.38
C THR A 191 3.54 0.72 20.72
N HIS A 192 2.78 -0.08 20.00
CA HIS A 192 1.45 -0.56 20.39
C HIS A 192 1.34 -2.01 19.97
N ALA A 193 0.35 -2.73 20.51
CA ALA A 193 0.13 -4.11 20.10
C ALA A 193 -1.32 -4.55 20.20
N VAL A 194 -1.65 -5.57 19.40
CA VAL A 194 -2.89 -6.33 19.50
C VAL A 194 -2.61 -7.79 19.87
N GLY A 195 -3.68 -8.48 20.28
CA GLY A 195 -3.63 -9.87 20.72
C GLY A 195 -2.88 -10.11 22.05
N ALA A 196 -2.34 -11.32 22.23
CA ALA A 196 -1.89 -11.86 23.52
C ALA A 196 -3.01 -11.86 24.59
N HIS A 197 -2.73 -11.40 25.80
CA HIS A 197 -3.70 -11.28 26.90
C HIS A 197 -4.60 -10.04 26.77
N ARG A 198 -5.16 -9.81 25.58
CA ARG A 198 -6.12 -8.74 25.30
C ARG A 198 -7.50 -9.31 24.99
N THR A 199 -8.53 -8.72 25.60
CA THR A 199 -9.94 -9.04 25.33
C THR A 199 -10.61 -7.81 24.72
N GLN A 200 -11.32 -7.99 23.61
CA GLN A 200 -11.91 -6.88 22.86
C GLN A 200 -12.92 -6.12 23.73
N ALA A 201 -12.66 -4.83 23.98
CA ALA A 201 -13.61 -3.93 24.62
C ALA A 201 -14.41 -3.17 23.56
N LEU A 202 -13.71 -2.66 22.56
CA LEU A 202 -14.27 -1.91 21.45
C LEU A 202 -13.41 -2.12 20.21
N LEU A 203 -14.05 -2.49 19.11
CA LEU A 203 -13.52 -2.38 17.76
C LEU A 203 -14.61 -1.62 16.97
N PRO A 204 -14.38 -0.36 16.59
CA PRO A 204 -15.37 0.41 15.83
C PRO A 204 -15.79 -0.32 14.56
N GLY A 205 -17.05 -0.12 14.18
CA GLY A 205 -17.69 -0.79 13.05
C GLY A 205 -19.06 -0.16 12.79
N PRO A 206 -19.78 -0.58 11.74
CA PRO A 206 -21.05 0.03 11.35
C PRO A 206 -22.14 -0.02 12.44
N SER A 207 -22.06 -1.00 13.34
CA SER A 207 -22.99 -1.18 14.46
C SER A 207 -22.60 -0.44 15.74
N THR A 208 -21.46 0.26 15.75
CA THR A 208 -20.97 0.99 16.92
C THR A 208 -21.77 2.28 17.09
N LYS A 209 -22.36 2.47 18.27
CA LYS A 209 -23.09 3.70 18.60
C LYS A 209 -22.14 4.72 19.20
N VAL A 210 -22.17 5.94 18.67
CA VAL A 210 -21.34 7.06 19.15
C VAL A 210 -22.23 8.25 19.47
N GLU A 211 -22.07 8.83 20.65
CA GLU A 211 -22.70 10.09 21.06
C GLU A 211 -21.59 11.12 21.35
N GLY A 212 -21.70 12.34 20.81
CA GLY A 212 -20.68 13.39 20.94
C GLY A 212 -19.48 13.23 19.99
N GLY A 213 -19.54 12.30 19.05
CA GLY A 213 -18.55 12.06 17.99
C GLY A 213 -19.20 11.31 16.83
N ARG A 214 -18.40 10.71 15.94
CA ARG A 214 -18.93 9.88 14.84
C ARG A 214 -18.06 8.66 14.57
N VAL A 215 -18.67 7.60 14.07
CA VAL A 215 -17.93 6.56 13.36
C VAL A 215 -17.44 7.14 12.03
N CYS A 216 -16.22 6.83 11.65
CA CYS A 216 -15.61 7.21 10.39
C CYS A 216 -14.93 6.01 9.76
N ALA A 217 -14.87 5.97 8.43
CA ALA A 217 -14.17 4.94 7.69
C ALA A 217 -12.68 5.28 7.60
N GLN A 218 -11.84 4.27 7.83
CA GLN A 218 -10.38 4.42 7.73
C GLN A 218 -9.96 4.69 6.28
N VAL A 219 -10.58 3.98 5.32
CA VAL A 219 -10.34 4.15 3.88
C VAL A 219 -11.68 4.41 3.19
N ALA A 220 -11.89 5.66 2.75
CA ALA A 220 -13.09 6.06 2.03
C ALA A 220 -12.76 7.21 1.04
N PRO A 221 -13.35 7.19 -0.17
CA PRO A 221 -13.18 8.28 -1.13
C PRO A 221 -13.99 9.54 -0.77
N ASP A 222 -15.00 9.40 0.08
CA ASP A 222 -15.93 10.46 0.50
C ASP A 222 -15.45 11.12 1.80
N ASP A 223 -15.09 12.41 1.73
CA ASP A 223 -14.64 13.25 2.85
C ASP A 223 -15.54 13.19 4.08
N ALA A 224 -16.86 13.17 3.89
CA ALA A 224 -17.81 13.18 5.00
C ALA A 224 -17.74 11.87 5.80
N LYS A 225 -17.37 10.76 5.14
CA LYS A 225 -17.25 9.43 5.73
C LYS A 225 -15.84 9.16 6.25
N ALA A 226 -14.81 9.68 5.59
CA ALA A 226 -13.42 9.43 5.93
C ALA A 226 -13.04 9.88 7.36
N CYS A 227 -12.14 9.15 7.99
CA CYS A 227 -11.50 9.56 9.25
C CYS A 227 -10.50 10.70 9.01
N LEU A 228 -9.70 10.58 7.96
CA LEU A 228 -8.86 11.65 7.41
C LEU A 228 -9.31 11.87 5.96
N PRO A 229 -9.98 12.98 5.67
CA PRO A 229 -10.27 13.38 4.29
C PRO A 229 -8.98 13.44 3.46
N PRO A 230 -9.00 13.09 2.16
CA PRO A 230 -7.85 13.19 1.25
C PRO A 230 -7.16 14.58 1.25
N SER A 231 -7.91 15.65 1.51
CA SER A 231 -7.37 17.00 1.65
C SER A 231 -6.58 17.24 2.95
N THR A 232 -6.52 16.25 3.85
CA THR A 232 -5.79 16.35 5.11
C THR A 232 -4.31 16.15 4.84
N SER A 233 -3.50 17.12 5.22
CA SER A 233 -2.03 16.98 5.15
C SER A 233 -1.56 15.81 6.03
N GLY A 234 -0.66 14.99 5.46
CA GLY A 234 -0.09 13.79 6.08
C GLY A 234 -0.99 12.55 5.98
N GLY A 235 -0.40 11.38 6.27
CA GLY A 235 -1.07 10.09 6.24
C GLY A 235 -1.19 9.40 7.61
N SER A 236 -1.98 8.33 7.66
CA SER A 236 -2.03 7.41 8.80
C SER A 236 -1.64 6.00 8.35
N PRO A 237 -0.64 5.38 9.00
CA PRO A 237 -0.31 3.97 8.74
C PRO A 237 -1.48 3.01 8.97
N HIS A 238 -2.39 3.36 9.88
CA HIS A 238 -3.60 2.58 10.14
C HIS A 238 -4.61 2.63 8.99
N PHE A 239 -4.54 3.69 8.18
CA PHE A 239 -5.47 4.00 7.09
C PHE A 239 -4.82 3.77 5.72
N ALA A 240 -3.71 3.02 5.70
CA ALA A 240 -3.10 2.53 4.46
C ALA A 240 -4.17 1.87 3.59
N ALA A 241 -4.29 2.37 2.37
CA ALA A 241 -5.23 1.86 1.40
C ALA A 241 -4.69 0.55 0.83
N TRP A 242 -5.59 -0.28 0.34
CA TRP A 242 -5.22 -1.42 -0.47
C TRP A 242 -5.07 -1.00 -1.93
N GLU A 243 -5.75 -1.67 -2.85
CA GLU A 243 -5.90 -1.24 -4.23
C GLU A 243 -7.16 -0.39 -4.44
N PHE A 244 -8.17 -0.58 -3.59
CA PHE A 244 -9.51 -0.03 -3.79
C PHE A 244 -10.03 0.71 -2.58
N ALA A 245 -10.79 1.77 -2.84
CA ALA A 245 -11.61 2.46 -1.84
C ALA A 245 -13.08 2.44 -2.29
N PRO A 246 -14.06 2.33 -1.37
CA PRO A 246 -13.90 2.19 0.09
C PRO A 246 -13.49 0.77 0.52
N GLU A 247 -12.96 0.65 1.73
CA GLU A 247 -12.74 -0.65 2.41
C GLU A 247 -13.68 -0.84 3.60
N PRO A 248 -14.87 -1.44 3.40
CA PRO A 248 -15.88 -1.56 4.45
C PRO A 248 -15.38 -2.32 5.68
N GLY A 249 -15.84 -1.93 6.87
CA GLY A 249 -15.53 -2.62 8.12
C GLY A 249 -14.14 -2.32 8.69
N ARG A 250 -13.42 -1.37 8.10
CA ARG A 250 -12.28 -0.69 8.72
C ARG A 250 -12.74 0.69 9.17
N ASP A 251 -13.09 0.79 10.45
CA ASP A 251 -13.68 1.99 11.03
C ASP A 251 -12.90 2.48 12.25
N ALA A 252 -13.01 3.76 12.56
CA ALA A 252 -12.56 4.37 13.81
C ALA A 252 -13.64 5.30 14.36
N VAL A 253 -13.42 5.87 15.56
CA VAL A 253 -14.30 6.93 16.09
C VAL A 253 -13.58 8.25 16.05
N ALA A 254 -14.09 9.19 15.24
CA ALA A 254 -13.62 10.56 15.20
C ALA A 254 -14.31 11.41 16.28
N MET A 255 -13.49 12.12 17.04
CA MET A 255 -13.88 13.03 18.11
C MET A 255 -13.33 14.43 17.81
N ARG A 256 -14.16 15.45 17.96
CA ARG A 256 -13.75 16.85 17.87
C ARG A 256 -14.48 17.64 18.95
N TRP A 257 -13.77 18.55 19.60
CA TRP A 257 -14.36 19.44 20.60
C TRP A 257 -13.81 20.85 20.49
N SER A 258 -14.64 21.82 20.86
CA SER A 258 -14.29 23.24 21.02
C SER A 258 -14.35 23.69 22.48
N ARG A 259 -14.79 22.80 23.40
CA ARG A 259 -14.81 22.99 24.85
C ARG A 259 -14.50 21.67 25.56
N ALA A 260 -13.80 21.74 26.68
CA ALA A 260 -13.54 20.59 27.54
C ALA A 260 -14.81 20.09 28.25
N GLY A 261 -14.80 18.84 28.71
CA GLY A 261 -15.72 18.33 29.72
C GLY A 261 -16.93 17.54 29.23
N THR A 262 -17.28 17.61 27.94
CA THR A 262 -18.39 16.81 27.38
C THR A 262 -17.88 15.42 26.95
N PRO A 263 -18.37 14.32 27.54
CA PRO A 263 -17.91 12.98 27.18
C PRO A 263 -18.38 12.57 25.78
N VAL A 264 -17.50 11.93 25.01
CA VAL A 264 -17.90 11.10 23.88
C VAL A 264 -18.18 9.70 24.39
N ARG A 265 -19.35 9.17 24.07
CA ARG A 265 -19.78 7.82 24.50
C ARG A 265 -19.68 6.88 23.31
N VAL A 266 -18.93 5.80 23.46
CA VAL A 266 -18.77 4.79 22.42
C VAL A 266 -19.25 3.45 22.94
N SER A 267 -20.28 2.90 22.30
CA SER A 267 -20.90 1.64 22.71
C SER A 267 -20.81 0.59 21.60
N PRO A 268 -20.18 -0.57 21.83
CA PRO A 268 -20.27 -1.71 20.91
C PRO A 268 -21.72 -2.18 20.77
N ALA A 269 -22.01 -2.95 19.72
CA ALA A 269 -23.34 -3.47 19.43
C ALA A 269 -23.95 -4.31 20.57
N ARG A 270 -23.10 -4.98 21.36
CA ARG A 270 -23.49 -5.80 22.51
C ARG A 270 -22.51 -5.55 23.66
N PRO A 271 -22.94 -5.65 24.93
CA PRO A 271 -22.03 -5.61 26.06
C PRO A 271 -20.92 -6.65 25.95
N VAL A 272 -19.74 -6.29 26.43
CA VAL A 272 -18.51 -7.11 26.37
C VAL A 272 -18.01 -7.42 27.77
N SER A 273 -17.23 -8.50 27.89
CA SER A 273 -16.59 -8.87 29.15
C SER A 273 -15.14 -8.39 29.17
N LEU A 274 -14.78 -7.62 30.20
CA LEU A 274 -13.41 -7.25 30.58
C LEU A 274 -12.99 -7.97 31.87
N ALA A 275 -13.69 -9.03 32.26
CA ALA A 275 -13.36 -9.80 33.46
C ALA A 275 -11.91 -10.34 33.37
N GLY A 276 -11.15 -10.13 34.43
CA GLY A 276 -9.74 -10.55 34.50
C GLY A 276 -8.75 -9.60 33.82
N ALA A 277 -9.19 -8.55 33.11
CA ALA A 277 -8.31 -7.48 32.66
C ALA A 277 -7.76 -6.69 33.86
N LYS A 278 -6.52 -6.20 33.77
CA LYS A 278 -5.83 -5.30 34.71
C LYS A 278 -6.01 -3.83 34.32
N ASP A 279 -5.91 -3.54 33.03
CA ASP A 279 -6.07 -2.21 32.46
C ASP A 279 -7.09 -2.23 31.32
N LEU A 280 -7.63 -1.07 31.00
CA LEU A 280 -8.20 -0.79 29.68
C LEU A 280 -7.12 -0.12 28.85
N ALA A 281 -6.66 -0.80 27.80
CA ALA A 281 -5.76 -0.25 26.79
C ALA A 281 -6.58 0.39 25.67
N LEU A 282 -6.20 1.58 25.22
CA LEU A 282 -6.81 2.30 24.12
C LEU A 282 -5.73 2.69 23.12
N ARG A 283 -5.99 2.54 21.82
CA ARG A 283 -5.13 3.11 20.77
C ARG A 283 -5.78 4.38 20.23
N VAL A 284 -5.09 5.49 20.44
CA VAL A 284 -5.62 6.84 20.22
C VAL A 284 -4.69 7.61 19.29
N ILE A 285 -5.23 8.14 18.20
CA ILE A 285 -4.53 9.04 17.29
C ILE A 285 -4.89 10.48 17.70
N VAL A 286 -3.89 11.35 17.72
CA VAL A 286 -4.05 12.82 17.80
C VAL A 286 -3.32 13.45 16.61
N PRO A 287 -3.69 14.67 16.17
CA PRO A 287 -3.02 15.30 15.05
C PRO A 287 -1.50 15.45 15.28
N PRO A 288 -0.68 15.34 14.22
CA PRO A 288 0.76 15.46 14.33
C PRO A 288 1.16 16.83 14.89
N ASN A 289 2.34 16.88 15.51
CA ASN A 289 2.92 18.08 16.14
C ASN A 289 2.09 18.68 17.29
N THR A 290 0.98 18.08 17.71
CA THR A 290 0.21 18.54 18.87
C THR A 290 0.79 18.04 20.19
N THR A 291 0.63 18.81 21.26
CA THR A 291 1.07 18.44 22.61
C THR A 291 -0.03 18.65 23.64
N GLY A 292 0.00 17.85 24.71
CA GLY A 292 -0.85 18.03 25.88
C GLY A 292 -2.32 17.66 25.69
N THR A 293 -2.66 16.86 24.67
CA THR A 293 -4.04 16.33 24.51
C THR A 293 -4.35 15.42 25.69
N ARG A 294 -5.39 15.78 26.47
CA ARG A 294 -5.77 15.07 27.70
C ARG A 294 -7.21 14.58 27.63
N LEU A 295 -7.41 13.30 28.00
CA LEU A 295 -8.71 12.64 28.04
C LEU A 295 -8.89 11.95 29.39
N ASP A 296 -10.04 12.14 30.03
CA ASP A 296 -10.49 11.25 31.10
C ASP A 296 -11.21 10.04 30.50
N VAL A 297 -10.95 8.86 31.03
CA VAL A 297 -11.56 7.60 30.58
C VAL A 297 -12.50 7.07 31.65
N ALA A 298 -13.70 6.66 31.25
CA ALA A 298 -14.66 5.99 32.12
C ALA A 298 -15.33 4.81 31.41
N LEU A 299 -15.90 3.89 32.20
CA LEU A 299 -16.71 2.79 31.72
C LEU A 299 -18.12 2.86 32.28
N VAL A 300 -19.08 2.39 31.49
CA VAL A 300 -20.46 2.16 31.90
C VAL A 300 -20.82 0.69 31.66
N ASP A 301 -21.40 0.02 32.64
CA ASP A 301 -21.87 -1.36 32.50
C ASP A 301 -23.32 -1.44 31.99
N ALA A 302 -23.79 -2.66 31.72
CA ALA A 302 -25.13 -2.90 31.19
C ALA A 302 -26.26 -2.56 32.18
N ALA A 303 -25.94 -2.38 33.47
CA ALA A 303 -26.87 -1.90 34.49
C ALA A 303 -26.87 -0.36 34.62
N GLY A 304 -26.05 0.34 33.83
CA GLY A 304 -25.93 1.79 33.85
C GLY A 304 -24.98 2.32 34.93
N ARG A 305 -24.27 1.46 35.67
CA ARG A 305 -23.27 1.91 36.64
C ARG A 305 -22.06 2.46 35.92
N ARG A 306 -21.55 3.59 36.40
CA ARG A 306 -20.45 4.33 35.79
C ARG A 306 -19.25 4.45 36.73
N ALA A 307 -18.04 4.19 36.24
CA ALA A 307 -16.80 4.42 36.98
C ALA A 307 -15.74 5.13 36.12
N LYS A 308 -15.13 6.18 36.66
CA LYS A 308 -13.95 6.83 36.07
C LYS A 308 -12.72 5.97 36.35
N LEU A 309 -11.95 5.68 35.31
CA LEU A 309 -10.73 4.86 35.41
C LEU A 309 -9.47 5.71 35.65
N GLY A 310 -9.42 6.90 35.05
CA GLY A 310 -8.25 7.77 35.13
C GLY A 310 -8.21 8.79 34.00
N GLY A 311 -7.10 9.52 33.90
CA GLY A 311 -6.81 10.42 32.78
C GLY A 311 -5.57 9.98 32.02
N VAL A 312 -5.53 10.24 30.71
CA VAL A 312 -4.39 9.96 29.83
C VAL A 312 -3.96 11.24 29.13
N SER A 313 -2.66 11.33 28.80
CA SER A 313 -2.08 12.39 27.97
C SER A 313 -1.46 11.76 26.74
N VAL A 314 -1.73 12.34 25.57
CA VAL A 314 -1.23 11.88 24.28
C VAL A 314 -0.68 13.08 23.50
N ASP A 315 0.53 12.94 23.00
CA ASP A 315 1.15 13.91 22.10
C ASP A 315 1.18 13.33 20.68
N GLY A 316 1.02 14.21 19.70
CA GLY A 316 1.17 13.88 18.29
C GLY A 316 2.60 13.50 17.95
N LEU A 317 2.76 12.69 16.91
CA LEU A 317 4.07 12.43 16.35
C LEU A 317 4.60 13.67 15.63
N PRO A 318 5.92 13.88 15.59
CA PRO A 318 6.49 14.83 14.66
C PRO A 318 6.15 14.37 13.23
N GLY A 319 5.70 15.30 12.40
CA GLY A 319 5.30 14.98 11.03
C GLY A 319 5.16 16.21 10.14
N SER A 320 5.05 15.94 8.85
CA SER A 320 4.90 16.85 7.71
C SER A 320 3.92 16.22 6.71
N ASP A 321 3.64 16.90 5.61
CA ASP A 321 2.75 16.41 4.56
C ASP A 321 3.26 15.09 3.92
N ARG A 322 4.59 14.91 3.90
CA ARG A 322 5.26 13.73 3.32
C ARG A 322 5.45 12.57 4.29
N THR A 323 5.31 12.82 5.60
CA THR A 323 5.56 11.80 6.63
C THR A 323 4.25 11.31 7.23
N ALA A 324 3.98 10.01 7.11
CA ALA A 324 2.82 9.38 7.75
C ALA A 324 2.93 9.52 9.29
N SER A 325 2.10 10.39 9.87
CA SER A 325 2.29 10.90 11.23
C SER A 325 1.04 10.82 12.12
N TYR A 326 -0.11 10.45 11.55
CA TYR A 326 -1.33 10.11 12.30
C TYR A 326 -1.27 8.65 12.78
N TRP A 327 -0.42 8.37 13.76
CA TRP A 327 -0.23 7.01 14.29
C TRP A 327 -0.81 6.83 15.69
N GLY A 328 -1.37 5.64 15.94
CA GLY A 328 -2.08 5.31 17.15
C GLY A 328 -1.14 5.14 18.35
N ARG A 329 -1.35 5.93 19.39
CA ARG A 329 -0.64 5.79 20.66
C ARG A 329 -1.43 4.87 21.59
N GLU A 330 -0.82 3.77 22.02
CA GLU A 330 -1.40 2.97 23.10
C GLU A 330 -1.26 3.71 24.43
N VAL A 331 -2.39 3.88 25.12
CA VAL A 331 -2.46 4.37 26.49
C VAL A 331 -3.27 3.39 27.33
N ARG A 332 -2.92 3.27 28.61
CA ARG A 332 -3.58 2.32 29.52
C ARG A 332 -4.10 3.05 30.76
N VAL A 333 -5.31 2.69 31.17
CA VAL A 333 -5.91 3.15 32.43
C VAL A 333 -6.29 1.95 33.30
N PRO A 334 -6.01 2.00 34.61
CA PRO A 334 -6.18 0.85 35.48
C PRO A 334 -7.65 0.52 35.76
N LEU A 335 -7.97 -0.78 35.72
CA LEU A 335 -9.19 -1.34 36.30
C LEU A 335 -8.90 -1.65 37.77
N SER A 336 -8.83 -0.61 38.59
CA SER A 336 -8.51 -0.69 40.03
C SER A 336 -9.52 -1.55 40.80
N PRO A 337 -9.18 -2.03 42.02
CA PRO A 337 -10.12 -2.78 42.87
C PRO A 337 -11.47 -2.05 43.05
N THR A 338 -11.43 -0.75 43.32
CA THR A 338 -12.64 0.10 43.47
C THR A 338 -13.50 0.12 42.19
N VAL A 339 -12.87 0.14 41.01
CA VAL A 339 -13.61 0.05 39.73
C VAL A 339 -14.28 -1.32 39.60
N ARG A 340 -13.59 -2.41 39.97
CA ARG A 340 -14.10 -3.78 39.88
C ARG A 340 -15.28 -4.03 40.83
N GLU A 341 -15.28 -3.38 41.98
CA GLU A 341 -16.39 -3.44 42.93
C GLU A 341 -17.60 -2.64 42.44
N LYS A 342 -17.36 -1.51 41.75
CA LYS A 342 -18.41 -0.61 41.26
C LYS A 342 -19.09 -1.08 39.96
N LEU A 343 -18.38 -1.78 39.08
CA LEU A 343 -18.85 -2.19 37.75
C LEU A 343 -18.98 -3.70 37.60
N ASP A 344 -20.03 -4.16 36.90
CA ASP A 344 -20.02 -5.52 36.34
C ASP A 344 -19.13 -5.57 35.09
N LEU A 345 -17.86 -5.92 35.29
CA LEU A 345 -16.91 -6.06 34.21
C LEU A 345 -17.23 -7.21 33.25
N LYS A 346 -18.17 -8.11 33.54
CA LYS A 346 -18.62 -9.12 32.57
C LYS A 346 -19.57 -8.54 31.52
N ARG A 347 -20.14 -7.36 31.77
CA ARG A 347 -21.14 -6.71 30.93
C ARG A 347 -20.87 -5.22 30.78
N VAL A 348 -19.69 -4.85 30.31
CA VAL A 348 -19.35 -3.47 29.97
C VAL A 348 -20.07 -3.05 28.70
N LYS A 349 -20.74 -1.90 28.70
CA LYS A 349 -21.61 -1.43 27.61
C LYS A 349 -21.05 -0.21 26.87
N THR A 350 -20.33 0.66 27.56
CA THR A 350 -19.87 1.94 26.97
C THR A 350 -18.48 2.31 27.49
N VAL A 351 -17.63 2.78 26.59
CA VAL A 351 -16.40 3.52 26.91
C VAL A 351 -16.70 5.01 26.75
N GLU A 352 -16.39 5.81 27.77
CA GLU A 352 -16.50 7.27 27.71
C GLU A 352 -15.11 7.91 27.65
N LEU A 353 -14.95 8.88 26.74
CA LEU A 353 -13.75 9.71 26.62
C LEU A 353 -14.13 11.18 26.82
N THR A 354 -13.68 11.80 27.91
CA THR A 354 -13.97 13.20 28.23
C THR A 354 -12.74 14.07 27.98
N PRO A 355 -12.77 14.99 27.01
CA PRO A 355 -11.65 15.87 26.73
C PRO A 355 -11.42 16.88 27.86
N ARG A 356 -10.16 17.14 28.17
CA ARG A 356 -9.72 18.10 29.20
C ARG A 356 -8.99 19.31 28.63
N THR A 357 -8.65 19.30 27.34
CA THR A 357 -8.12 20.49 26.66
C THR A 357 -9.25 21.36 26.12
N ARG A 358 -8.97 22.66 25.92
CA ARG A 358 -9.95 23.64 25.44
C ARG A 358 -10.58 23.22 24.11
N SER A 359 -9.76 22.74 23.18
CA SER A 359 -10.18 22.21 21.89
C SER A 359 -9.28 21.06 21.47
N GLY A 360 -9.71 20.29 20.47
CA GLY A 360 -8.87 19.23 19.91
C GLY A 360 -9.64 18.28 18.99
N LYS A 361 -8.87 17.36 18.40
CA LYS A 361 -9.34 16.25 17.58
C LYS A 361 -8.64 14.97 18.07
N VAL A 362 -9.36 13.86 18.07
CA VAL A 362 -8.87 12.53 18.43
C VAL A 362 -9.56 11.51 17.53
N TRP A 363 -8.84 10.45 17.15
CA TRP A 363 -9.44 9.23 16.60
C TRP A 363 -9.17 8.06 17.53
N LEU A 364 -10.22 7.36 17.96
CA LEU A 364 -10.11 6.12 18.72
C LEU A 364 -10.12 4.94 17.75
N MET A 365 -9.00 4.24 17.66
CA MET A 365 -8.83 3.07 16.80
C MET A 365 -9.51 1.84 17.39
N ASP A 366 -9.27 1.56 18.68
CA ASP A 366 -9.89 0.47 19.42
C ASP A 366 -9.59 0.58 20.93
N ALA A 367 -10.24 -0.30 21.70
CA ALA A 367 -9.94 -0.50 23.10
C ALA A 367 -10.00 -1.99 23.49
N TRP A 368 -9.14 -2.38 24.43
CA TRP A 368 -8.93 -3.76 24.85
C TRP A 368 -8.79 -3.85 26.38
N GLY A 369 -9.49 -4.79 27.00
CA GLY A 369 -9.13 -5.23 28.34
C GLY A 369 -7.78 -5.94 28.29
N TRP A 370 -6.79 -5.46 29.03
CA TRP A 370 -5.41 -5.93 28.96
C TRP A 370 -4.97 -6.52 30.30
N ARG A 371 -4.17 -7.59 30.28
CA ARG A 371 -3.40 -8.05 31.44
C ARG A 371 -2.01 -8.52 30.98
N PRO A 372 -1.00 -8.59 31.86
CA PRO A 372 0.34 -9.04 31.48
C PRO A 372 0.37 -10.50 30.99
N GLY A 373 1.33 -10.79 30.11
CA GLY A 373 1.69 -12.14 29.65
C GLY A 373 1.48 -12.38 28.15
N THR A 374 2.35 -13.20 27.58
CA THR A 374 2.23 -13.79 26.24
C THR A 374 1.77 -15.26 26.34
N PRO A 375 0.49 -15.56 26.07
CA PRO A 375 0.01 -16.94 26.12
C PRO A 375 0.65 -17.77 25.01
N SER A 376 0.78 -19.08 25.24
CA SER A 376 1.22 -19.99 24.19
C SER A 376 0.21 -20.02 23.03
N VAL A 377 0.66 -19.65 21.84
CA VAL A 377 -0.20 -19.60 20.65
C VAL A 377 -0.52 -21.01 20.15
N ARG A 378 -1.82 -21.27 20.02
CA ARG A 378 -2.35 -22.45 19.34
C ARG A 378 -3.13 -21.98 18.12
N ALA A 379 -2.60 -22.30 16.94
CA ALA A 379 -3.25 -21.97 15.67
C ALA A 379 -4.69 -22.49 15.66
N ALA A 380 -5.60 -21.66 15.17
CA ALA A 380 -6.98 -22.08 14.99
C ALA A 380 -7.09 -23.06 13.81
N GLN A 381 -8.16 -23.87 13.82
CA GLN A 381 -8.56 -24.60 12.63
C GLN A 381 -9.42 -23.65 11.81
N LEU A 382 -8.84 -23.05 10.78
CA LEU A 382 -9.49 -22.06 9.91
C LEU A 382 -9.59 -22.61 8.48
N PRO A 383 -10.63 -22.22 7.72
CA PRO A 383 -10.61 -22.34 6.29
C PRO A 383 -9.59 -21.37 5.70
N ARG A 384 -8.88 -21.81 4.67
CA ARG A 384 -8.02 -21.00 3.82
C ARG A 384 -8.70 -20.78 2.48
N VAL A 385 -8.72 -19.55 2.01
CA VAL A 385 -9.26 -19.17 0.69
C VAL A 385 -8.13 -18.78 -0.23
N ASP A 386 -8.15 -19.31 -1.45
CA ASP A 386 -7.21 -19.00 -2.51
C ASP A 386 -7.96 -18.70 -3.80
N VAL A 387 -7.76 -17.50 -4.34
CA VAL A 387 -8.28 -17.06 -5.65
C VAL A 387 -7.26 -17.43 -6.72
N GLY A 388 -7.72 -18.06 -7.79
CA GLY A 388 -6.93 -18.28 -9.00
C GLY A 388 -7.39 -17.41 -10.15
N ARG A 389 -6.70 -17.52 -11.28
CA ARG A 389 -7.03 -16.85 -12.53
C ARG A 389 -7.25 -17.88 -13.64
N ILE A 390 -8.20 -17.61 -14.52
CA ILE A 390 -8.37 -18.34 -15.79
C ILE A 390 -8.11 -17.40 -16.95
N THR A 391 -7.68 -17.97 -18.07
CA THR A 391 -7.46 -17.25 -19.32
C THR A 391 -8.49 -17.71 -20.34
N VAL A 392 -9.11 -16.77 -21.03
CA VAL A 392 -10.17 -17.00 -22.03
C VAL A 392 -9.94 -16.09 -23.22
N GLN A 393 -10.50 -16.42 -24.38
CA GLN A 393 -10.65 -15.47 -25.49
C GLN A 393 -11.86 -14.58 -25.22
N GLU A 394 -11.78 -13.29 -25.53
CA GLU A 394 -12.91 -12.37 -25.42
C GLU A 394 -14.01 -12.70 -26.44
N GLY A 395 -13.61 -13.00 -27.68
CA GLY A 395 -14.45 -13.42 -28.80
C GLY A 395 -15.17 -12.27 -29.48
N ASP A 396 -15.73 -12.54 -30.66
CA ASP A 396 -16.20 -11.49 -31.59
C ASP A 396 -17.48 -10.73 -31.18
N SER A 397 -18.24 -11.22 -30.18
CA SER A 397 -19.54 -10.61 -29.84
C SER A 397 -20.15 -11.05 -28.51
N GLY A 398 -21.02 -10.18 -28.01
CA GLY A 398 -21.91 -10.45 -26.88
C GLY A 398 -21.15 -10.42 -25.55
N ALA A 399 -21.70 -11.08 -24.54
CA ALA A 399 -21.03 -11.16 -23.25
C ALA A 399 -21.18 -12.53 -22.62
N ARG A 400 -20.08 -13.02 -22.06
CA ARG A 400 -20.00 -14.33 -21.43
C ARG A 400 -19.65 -14.16 -19.95
N THR A 401 -20.33 -14.93 -19.11
CA THR A 401 -20.05 -14.96 -17.68
C THR A 401 -19.14 -16.14 -17.36
N TYR A 402 -17.95 -15.83 -16.88
CA TYR A 402 -16.98 -16.80 -16.40
C TYR A 402 -16.98 -16.83 -14.88
N ARG A 403 -16.57 -17.96 -14.31
CA ARG A 403 -16.48 -18.13 -12.85
C ARG A 403 -15.02 -18.14 -12.44
N VAL A 404 -14.66 -17.24 -11.53
CA VAL A 404 -13.31 -17.20 -10.97
C VAL A 404 -13.07 -18.48 -10.15
N PRO A 405 -11.95 -19.19 -10.36
CA PRO A 405 -11.63 -20.36 -9.56
C PRO A 405 -11.27 -19.93 -8.14
N VAL A 406 -12.07 -20.36 -7.17
CA VAL A 406 -11.82 -20.11 -5.74
C VAL A 406 -11.73 -21.45 -5.02
N THR A 407 -10.59 -21.71 -4.39
CA THR A 407 -10.37 -22.92 -3.59
C THR A 407 -10.53 -22.59 -2.11
N VAL A 408 -11.38 -23.35 -1.42
CA VAL A 408 -11.49 -23.29 0.04
C VAL A 408 -10.99 -24.59 0.65
N SER A 409 -9.89 -24.52 1.40
CA SER A 409 -9.25 -25.67 2.05
C SER A 409 -9.26 -25.50 3.58
N GLY A 410 -8.72 -26.47 4.33
CA GLY A 410 -8.65 -26.40 5.78
C GLY A 410 -9.88 -26.96 6.50
N LYS A 411 -10.31 -26.33 7.59
CA LYS A 411 -11.41 -26.79 8.45
C LYS A 411 -12.22 -25.63 9.02
N GLY A 412 -13.49 -25.87 9.32
CA GLY A 412 -14.37 -24.89 9.98
C GLY A 412 -15.11 -24.00 8.98
N SER A 413 -15.53 -22.82 9.44
CA SER A 413 -16.26 -21.85 8.63
C SER A 413 -15.82 -20.43 8.97
N GLY A 414 -15.72 -19.56 7.97
CA GLY A 414 -15.31 -18.18 8.15
C GLY A 414 -16.04 -17.23 7.23
N LYS A 415 -15.73 -15.94 7.39
CA LYS A 415 -16.21 -14.86 6.53
C LYS A 415 -15.02 -14.21 5.83
N VAL A 416 -15.18 -14.03 4.53
CA VAL A 416 -14.26 -13.26 3.69
C VAL A 416 -15.04 -12.20 2.93
N ARG A 417 -14.38 -11.13 2.49
CA ARG A 417 -14.97 -10.12 1.63
C ARG A 417 -14.33 -10.22 0.25
N VAL A 418 -15.17 -10.30 -0.77
CA VAL A 418 -14.76 -10.26 -2.18
C VAL A 418 -14.96 -8.84 -2.69
N PHE A 419 -13.99 -8.35 -3.45
CA PHE A 419 -13.98 -7.09 -4.18
C PHE A 419 -13.89 -7.41 -5.67
N LEU A 420 -14.70 -6.75 -6.48
CA LEU A 420 -14.83 -6.91 -7.92
C LEU A 420 -14.76 -5.51 -8.53
N PRO A 421 -13.57 -5.02 -8.90
CA PRO A 421 -13.45 -3.80 -9.68
C PRO A 421 -14.08 -3.98 -11.05
N ASP A 422 -14.82 -2.98 -11.49
CA ASP A 422 -15.37 -2.88 -12.83
C ASP A 422 -14.36 -2.18 -13.74
N THR A 423 -13.96 -2.85 -14.81
CA THR A 423 -12.89 -2.38 -15.72
C THR A 423 -13.29 -1.16 -16.54
N GLU A 424 -14.59 -0.93 -16.76
CA GLU A 424 -15.10 0.19 -17.55
C GLU A 424 -15.26 1.46 -16.68
N THR A 425 -15.80 1.31 -15.47
CA THR A 425 -16.19 2.44 -14.60
C THR A 425 -15.20 2.73 -13.47
N GLY A 426 -14.33 1.78 -13.14
CA GLY A 426 -13.48 1.83 -11.95
C GLY A 426 -14.24 1.65 -10.62
N GLU A 427 -15.56 1.47 -10.66
CA GLU A 427 -16.35 1.21 -9.45
C GLU A 427 -16.04 -0.17 -8.87
N VAL A 428 -16.02 -0.28 -7.55
CA VAL A 428 -15.64 -1.54 -6.88
C VAL A 428 -16.82 -2.11 -6.11
N ALA A 429 -17.46 -3.11 -6.70
CA ALA A 429 -18.48 -3.90 -6.03
C ALA A 429 -17.84 -4.78 -4.96
N HIS A 430 -18.50 -4.94 -3.82
CA HIS A 430 -18.01 -5.83 -2.77
C HIS A 430 -19.14 -6.58 -2.07
N ARG A 431 -18.84 -7.79 -1.58
CA ARG A 431 -19.76 -8.57 -0.76
C ARG A 431 -19.04 -9.47 0.23
N THR A 432 -19.65 -9.68 1.39
CA THR A 432 -19.13 -10.61 2.40
C THR A 432 -19.74 -11.99 2.19
N LEU A 433 -18.87 -13.00 2.01
CA LEU A 433 -19.25 -14.39 1.83
C LEU A 433 -18.91 -15.19 3.08
N THR A 434 -19.71 -16.22 3.35
CA THR A 434 -19.36 -17.26 4.32
C THR A 434 -18.74 -18.42 3.55
N VAL A 435 -17.59 -18.92 4.00
CA VAL A 435 -16.82 -19.96 3.31
C VAL A 435 -16.55 -21.13 4.24
N ARG A 436 -16.61 -22.33 3.68
CA ARG A 436 -16.30 -23.62 4.30
C ARG A 436 -15.51 -24.47 3.31
N PRO A 437 -14.63 -25.36 3.77
CA PRO A 437 -13.92 -26.27 2.89
C PRO A 437 -14.89 -27.12 2.06
N GLY A 438 -14.68 -27.18 0.75
CA GLY A 438 -15.57 -27.85 -0.19
C GLY A 438 -16.71 -26.99 -0.74
N ASP A 439 -16.89 -25.76 -0.25
CA ASP A 439 -17.87 -24.83 -0.82
C ASP A 439 -17.48 -24.47 -2.26
N ARG A 440 -18.49 -24.42 -3.14
CA ARG A 440 -18.39 -23.76 -4.44
C ARG A 440 -18.64 -22.27 -4.23
N VAL A 441 -17.58 -21.48 -4.16
CA VAL A 441 -17.69 -20.02 -4.03
C VAL A 441 -17.98 -19.42 -5.40
N ASP A 442 -19.12 -18.74 -5.53
CA ASP A 442 -19.57 -18.17 -6.80
C ASP A 442 -19.13 -16.71 -6.94
N VAL A 443 -18.14 -16.49 -7.80
CA VAL A 443 -17.62 -15.17 -8.19
C VAL A 443 -17.70 -15.07 -9.71
N PRO A 444 -18.85 -14.61 -10.24
CA PRO A 444 -19.02 -14.42 -11.67
C PRO A 444 -18.38 -13.11 -12.12
N LEU A 445 -17.68 -13.15 -13.25
CA LEU A 445 -17.18 -12.00 -13.98
C LEU A 445 -17.67 -12.06 -15.42
N LYS A 446 -18.06 -10.91 -15.97
CA LYS A 446 -18.61 -10.80 -17.32
C LYS A 446 -17.51 -10.25 -18.23
N VAL A 447 -17.15 -11.02 -19.24
CA VAL A 447 -16.26 -10.59 -20.32
C VAL A 447 -17.14 -10.26 -21.51
N ARG A 448 -16.95 -9.08 -22.09
CA ARG A 448 -17.57 -8.69 -23.36
C ARG A 448 -16.60 -9.01 -24.48
N GLY A 449 -17.16 -9.48 -25.59
CA GLY A 449 -16.44 -9.70 -26.81
C GLY A 449 -16.87 -8.70 -27.88
N ASP A 450 -15.93 -8.26 -28.70
CA ASP A 450 -16.13 -7.37 -29.83
C ASP A 450 -15.16 -7.71 -30.96
N THR A 451 -15.07 -6.85 -31.97
CA THR A 451 -14.26 -7.10 -33.18
C THR A 451 -13.22 -6.02 -33.42
N ARG A 452 -12.83 -5.27 -32.38
CA ARG A 452 -11.92 -4.13 -32.48
C ARG A 452 -10.71 -4.38 -31.60
N TYR A 453 -9.53 -4.24 -32.22
CA TYR A 453 -8.27 -4.45 -31.52
C TYR A 453 -8.16 -3.64 -30.22
N ASN A 454 -7.77 -4.37 -29.16
CA ASN A 454 -7.48 -3.89 -27.82
C ASN A 454 -6.29 -4.66 -27.22
N TYR A 455 -5.86 -4.31 -26.01
CA TYR A 455 -4.95 -5.12 -25.20
C TYR A 455 -5.72 -6.19 -24.41
N ASP A 456 -4.99 -7.23 -23.98
CA ASP A 456 -5.54 -8.21 -23.04
C ASP A 456 -6.10 -7.51 -21.80
N THR A 457 -7.33 -7.87 -21.40
CA THR A 457 -8.04 -7.22 -20.29
C THR A 457 -8.08 -8.10 -19.06
N GLU A 458 -7.65 -7.57 -17.92
CA GLU A 458 -7.74 -8.23 -16.62
C GLU A 458 -9.04 -7.88 -15.90
N TYR A 459 -9.95 -8.85 -15.79
CA TYR A 459 -11.13 -8.75 -14.94
C TYR A 459 -10.81 -9.35 -13.57
N ASP A 460 -10.62 -8.48 -12.58
CA ASP A 460 -10.07 -8.88 -11.29
C ASP A 460 -11.09 -9.26 -10.23
N ALA A 461 -10.67 -10.17 -9.35
CA ALA A 461 -11.37 -10.53 -8.14
C ALA A 461 -10.39 -10.64 -6.97
N LEU A 462 -10.66 -9.88 -5.91
CA LEU A 462 -9.79 -9.81 -4.74
C LEU A 462 -10.51 -10.18 -3.45
N ILE A 463 -9.79 -10.79 -2.51
CA ILE A 463 -10.37 -11.29 -1.26
C ILE A 463 -9.59 -10.83 -0.02
N LYS A 464 -10.34 -10.38 1.00
CA LYS A 464 -9.82 -10.14 2.36
C LYS A 464 -10.48 -11.02 3.42
N ALA A 465 -9.71 -11.44 4.40
CA ALA A 465 -10.22 -12.08 5.61
C ALA A 465 -11.06 -11.08 6.42
N VAL A 466 -12.24 -11.52 6.89
CA VAL A 466 -13.08 -10.73 7.80
C VAL A 466 -13.07 -11.35 9.19
N ARG A 467 -13.34 -12.66 9.27
CA ARG A 467 -13.40 -13.39 10.54
C ARG A 467 -13.39 -14.89 10.33
N GLY A 468 -12.56 -15.61 11.08
CA GLY A 468 -12.56 -17.08 11.12
C GLY A 468 -12.15 -17.71 9.79
N ALA A 469 -11.38 -17.03 8.96
CA ALA A 469 -10.79 -17.52 7.72
C ALA A 469 -9.43 -16.84 7.51
N VAL A 470 -8.54 -17.48 6.77
CA VAL A 470 -7.32 -16.87 6.24
C VAL A 470 -7.35 -16.85 4.72
N VAL A 471 -6.63 -15.93 4.11
CA VAL A 471 -6.52 -15.81 2.66
C VAL A 471 -5.07 -16.04 2.27
N GLY A 472 -4.85 -16.96 1.33
CA GLY A 472 -3.55 -17.22 0.74
C GLY A 472 -3.35 -16.37 -0.51
N SER A 473 -3.68 -16.93 -1.68
CA SER A 473 -3.82 -16.14 -2.91
C SER A 473 -5.06 -15.24 -2.80
N TYR A 474 -4.83 -13.94 -2.67
CA TYR A 474 -5.88 -12.96 -2.47
C TYR A 474 -6.41 -12.37 -3.79
N HIS A 475 -5.63 -12.43 -4.86
CA HIS A 475 -5.90 -11.82 -6.17
C HIS A 475 -5.91 -12.89 -7.27
N GLY A 476 -6.79 -12.70 -8.24
CA GLY A 476 -7.02 -13.57 -9.38
C GLY A 476 -8.16 -13.01 -10.20
N GLY A 477 -8.83 -13.83 -11.01
CA GLY A 477 -9.90 -13.33 -11.88
C GLY A 477 -9.98 -14.04 -13.22
N VAL A 478 -10.25 -13.26 -14.27
CA VAL A 478 -10.30 -13.71 -15.67
C VAL A 478 -9.40 -12.79 -16.49
N LEU A 479 -8.39 -13.36 -17.14
CA LEU A 479 -7.64 -12.70 -18.20
C LEU A 479 -8.36 -12.97 -19.51
N ALA A 480 -8.94 -11.94 -20.12
CA ALA A 480 -9.50 -12.00 -21.46
C ALA A 480 -8.40 -11.63 -22.46
N LEU A 481 -8.03 -12.58 -23.31
CA LEU A 481 -7.09 -12.34 -24.40
C LEU A 481 -7.84 -11.70 -25.56
N ASN A 482 -7.25 -10.66 -26.13
CA ASN A 482 -7.74 -10.06 -27.36
C ASN A 482 -7.49 -11.03 -28.52
N ASP A 483 -8.54 -11.42 -29.24
CA ASP A 483 -8.45 -12.24 -30.46
C ASP A 483 -8.57 -11.44 -31.76
N ASP A 484 -8.73 -10.12 -31.66
CA ASP A 484 -8.78 -9.22 -32.81
C ASP A 484 -7.38 -8.88 -33.38
N PRO A 485 -7.23 -8.78 -34.71
CA PRO A 485 -5.96 -8.48 -35.34
C PRO A 485 -5.54 -7.02 -35.09
N ALA A 486 -4.27 -6.82 -34.74
CA ALA A 486 -3.69 -5.47 -34.67
C ALA A 486 -3.82 -4.74 -36.03
N PRO A 487 -4.12 -3.42 -36.03
CA PRO A 487 -4.25 -2.65 -37.25
C PRO A 487 -2.91 -2.59 -37.98
N LYS A 488 -2.96 -2.52 -39.31
CA LYS A 488 -1.75 -2.20 -40.09
C LYS A 488 -1.43 -0.73 -39.90
N VAL A 489 -0.16 -0.43 -39.70
CA VAL A 489 0.35 0.93 -39.53
C VAL A 489 1.15 1.34 -40.76
N THR A 490 0.78 2.47 -41.36
CA THR A 490 1.57 3.16 -42.39
C THR A 490 2.06 4.51 -41.86
N LEU A 491 3.15 5.01 -42.46
CA LEU A 491 3.69 6.33 -42.17
C LEU A 491 4.00 7.01 -43.50
N GLU A 492 3.19 8.00 -43.87
CA GLU A 492 3.25 8.64 -45.19
C GLU A 492 3.72 10.09 -45.10
N PRO A 493 4.51 10.58 -46.07
CA PRO A 493 4.98 11.96 -46.06
C PRO A 493 3.82 12.94 -46.26
N VAL A 494 3.72 13.91 -45.37
CA VAL A 494 2.86 15.10 -45.53
C VAL A 494 3.71 16.29 -46.01
N ALA A 495 4.91 16.43 -45.45
CA ALA A 495 5.94 17.37 -45.85
C ALA A 495 7.32 16.79 -45.49
N ASP A 496 7.88 15.97 -46.37
CA ASP A 496 9.18 15.30 -46.18
C ASP A 496 10.34 16.02 -46.86
N ARG A 497 10.06 17.04 -47.68
CA ARG A 497 11.07 17.96 -48.21
C ARG A 497 10.66 19.39 -47.93
N VAL A 498 11.42 20.06 -47.08
CA VAL A 498 11.09 21.38 -46.55
C VAL A 498 12.28 22.34 -46.67
N THR A 499 11.99 23.62 -46.57
CA THR A 499 13.01 24.63 -46.29
C THR A 499 13.13 24.79 -44.78
N GLU A 500 14.31 25.16 -44.29
CA GLU A 500 14.53 25.54 -42.91
C GLU A 500 13.45 26.48 -42.34
N GLY A 501 13.12 26.29 -41.06
CA GLY A 501 12.01 26.95 -40.40
C GLY A 501 10.63 26.35 -40.69
N LYS A 502 10.54 25.27 -41.48
CA LYS A 502 9.30 24.50 -41.68
C LYS A 502 9.46 23.08 -41.16
N ALA A 503 8.42 22.57 -40.52
CA ALA A 503 8.47 21.23 -39.95
C ALA A 503 8.45 20.13 -41.02
N LEU A 504 9.34 19.14 -40.86
CA LEU A 504 9.19 17.84 -41.49
C LEU A 504 7.97 17.14 -40.88
N LYS A 505 7.11 16.56 -41.72
CA LYS A 505 5.83 16.02 -41.29
C LYS A 505 5.48 14.71 -41.99
N TRP A 506 5.10 13.72 -41.20
CA TRP A 506 4.54 12.45 -41.67
C TRP A 506 3.20 12.18 -40.99
N ARG A 507 2.32 11.46 -41.67
CA ARG A 507 1.04 11.01 -41.12
C ARG A 507 1.11 9.52 -40.85
N MET A 508 1.04 9.16 -39.58
CA MET A 508 0.80 7.78 -39.16
C MET A 508 -0.68 7.46 -39.41
N THR A 509 -0.96 6.36 -40.09
CA THR A 509 -2.33 5.91 -40.38
C THR A 509 -2.51 4.46 -39.96
N LEU A 510 -3.60 4.19 -39.24
CA LEU A 510 -4.08 2.85 -38.92
C LEU A 510 -5.05 2.39 -40.02
N SER A 511 -5.01 1.10 -40.36
CA SER A 511 -5.95 0.53 -41.34
C SER A 511 -7.42 0.61 -40.91
N GLU A 512 -7.67 0.70 -39.61
CA GLU A 512 -8.99 0.82 -39.01
C GLU A 512 -8.90 1.42 -37.59
N PRO A 513 -10.01 1.97 -37.06
CA PRO A 513 -10.06 2.48 -35.69
C PRO A 513 -9.94 1.37 -34.63
N VAL A 514 -9.15 1.59 -33.59
CA VAL A 514 -8.95 0.66 -32.45
C VAL A 514 -9.47 1.23 -31.13
N ASP A 515 -9.63 0.42 -30.10
CA ASP A 515 -10.21 0.86 -28.81
C ASP A 515 -9.16 1.27 -27.75
N VAL A 516 -7.90 1.33 -28.16
CA VAL A 516 -6.77 1.77 -27.34
C VAL A 516 -5.99 2.89 -28.02
N ASP A 517 -5.27 3.67 -27.22
CA ASP A 517 -4.25 4.56 -27.76
C ASP A 517 -3.14 3.71 -28.38
N MET A 518 -2.96 3.85 -29.70
CA MET A 518 -1.93 3.12 -30.44
C MET A 518 -0.62 3.88 -30.33
N MET A 519 0.24 3.42 -29.41
CA MET A 519 1.55 4.01 -29.18
C MET A 519 2.59 3.50 -30.18
N ALA A 520 3.41 4.42 -30.68
CA ALA A 520 4.55 4.14 -31.52
C ALA A 520 5.71 5.08 -31.19
N THR A 521 6.92 4.68 -31.55
CA THR A 521 8.13 5.49 -31.36
C THR A 521 8.86 5.63 -32.69
N LEU A 522 9.12 6.85 -33.13
CA LEU A 522 9.98 7.12 -34.28
C LEU A 522 11.43 7.23 -33.80
N SER A 523 12.22 6.18 -34.02
CA SER A 523 13.65 6.15 -33.69
C SER A 523 14.48 6.66 -34.87
N PHE A 524 15.35 7.64 -34.59
CA PHE A 524 16.25 8.19 -35.60
C PHE A 524 17.38 7.20 -35.91
N GLN A 525 17.75 7.11 -37.18
CA GLN A 525 18.77 6.19 -37.68
C GLN A 525 19.76 6.97 -38.56
N PRO A 526 21.03 6.52 -38.64
CA PRO A 526 21.98 7.10 -39.56
C PRO A 526 21.45 7.07 -41.00
N VAL A 527 21.60 8.17 -41.72
CA VAL A 527 21.18 8.26 -43.13
C VAL A 527 22.08 7.41 -44.02
N ASP A 528 21.58 7.03 -45.20
CA ASP A 528 22.34 6.18 -46.13
C ASP A 528 23.48 6.94 -46.85
N GLY A 529 23.49 8.28 -46.77
CA GLY A 529 24.57 9.16 -47.23
C GLY A 529 24.17 10.64 -47.24
N GLY A 530 25.16 11.53 -47.12
CA GLY A 530 24.96 12.98 -47.02
C GLY A 530 24.98 13.50 -45.57
N PRO A 531 24.87 14.82 -45.38
CA PRO A 531 24.73 15.45 -44.06
C PRO A 531 23.46 15.02 -43.34
N GLU A 532 23.54 14.80 -42.03
CA GLU A 532 22.41 14.45 -41.16
C GLU A 532 21.86 15.68 -40.46
N LEU A 533 20.54 15.75 -40.31
CA LEU A 533 19.88 16.73 -39.46
C LEU A 533 20.38 16.58 -38.02
N THR A 534 20.79 17.69 -37.41
CA THR A 534 21.43 17.74 -36.09
C THR A 534 20.54 18.36 -35.02
N THR A 535 21.04 18.37 -33.78
CA THR A 535 20.42 19.04 -32.64
C THR A 535 20.38 20.57 -32.75
N LEU A 536 21.12 21.19 -33.69
CA LEU A 536 21.07 22.65 -33.90
C LEU A 536 20.00 23.06 -34.92
N ASP A 537 19.57 22.14 -35.77
CA ASP A 537 18.70 22.40 -36.94
C ASP A 537 17.21 22.23 -36.62
N VAL A 538 16.90 21.86 -35.37
CA VAL A 538 15.55 21.68 -34.85
C VAL A 538 15.22 22.71 -33.78
N ASP A 539 13.93 22.90 -33.53
CA ASP A 539 13.48 23.78 -32.45
C ASP A 539 14.01 23.28 -31.07
N PRO A 540 14.68 24.16 -30.29
CA PRO A 540 15.34 23.74 -29.06
C PRO A 540 14.36 23.39 -27.93
N GLU A 541 13.17 24.02 -27.89
CA GLU A 541 12.14 23.70 -26.91
C GLU A 541 11.50 22.35 -27.23
N TRP A 542 11.28 22.06 -28.52
CA TRP A 542 10.85 20.74 -28.97
C TRP A 542 11.88 19.65 -28.64
N LEU A 543 13.17 19.90 -28.89
CA LEU A 543 14.25 18.94 -28.62
C LEU A 543 14.33 18.58 -27.12
N GLU A 544 14.19 19.59 -26.24
CA GLU A 544 14.18 19.38 -24.80
C GLU A 544 12.91 18.64 -24.33
N ASN A 545 11.74 19.05 -24.81
CA ASN A 545 10.46 18.49 -24.37
C ASN A 545 10.23 17.05 -24.88
N GLU A 546 10.57 16.77 -26.14
CA GLU A 546 10.26 15.48 -26.76
C GLU A 546 11.41 14.47 -26.61
N LEU A 547 12.66 14.93 -26.66
CA LEU A 547 13.85 14.06 -26.65
C LEU A 547 14.75 14.24 -25.41
N GLY A 548 14.39 15.13 -24.48
CA GLY A 548 15.14 15.34 -23.23
C GLY A 548 16.58 15.79 -23.46
N SER A 549 16.87 16.43 -24.59
CA SER A 549 18.23 16.72 -25.06
C SER A 549 18.48 18.21 -25.22
N GLU A 550 19.69 18.65 -24.84
CA GLU A 550 20.14 20.02 -25.11
C GLU A 550 20.65 20.16 -26.55
N PRO A 551 20.45 21.33 -27.21
CA PRO A 551 20.94 21.56 -28.57
C PRO A 551 22.46 21.45 -28.74
N ARG A 552 23.23 21.72 -27.67
CA ARG A 552 24.69 21.70 -27.68
C ARG A 552 25.24 20.62 -26.74
N PRO A 553 26.35 19.93 -27.10
CA PRO A 553 27.07 20.04 -28.37
C PRO A 553 26.22 19.51 -29.56
N GLU A 554 26.49 20.07 -30.74
CA GLU A 554 25.86 19.66 -32.00
C GLU A 554 26.13 18.18 -32.25
N ARG A 555 25.06 17.43 -32.49
CA ARG A 555 25.09 15.99 -32.76
C ARG A 555 24.01 15.64 -33.78
N PRO A 556 24.25 14.68 -34.68
CA PRO A 556 23.18 14.09 -35.49
C PRO A 556 22.06 13.57 -34.59
N LEU A 557 20.80 13.71 -35.01
CA LEU A 557 19.67 13.18 -34.22
C LEU A 557 19.73 11.65 -34.05
N SER A 558 20.42 10.95 -34.96
CA SER A 558 20.66 9.50 -34.88
C SER A 558 21.67 9.08 -33.81
N GLU A 559 22.44 10.02 -33.27
CA GLU A 559 23.43 9.79 -32.19
C GLU A 559 22.88 10.13 -30.79
N LEU A 560 21.62 10.58 -30.68
CA LEU A 560 20.91 10.64 -29.41
C LEU A 560 20.70 9.22 -28.86
N GLU A 561 20.59 9.06 -27.53
CA GLU A 561 20.54 7.71 -26.94
C GLU A 561 19.37 6.89 -27.54
N GLN A 562 19.59 5.58 -27.77
CA GLN A 562 18.69 4.74 -28.59
C GLN A 562 17.25 4.62 -28.03
N ASP A 563 17.03 4.99 -26.77
CA ASP A 563 15.73 5.04 -26.10
C ASP A 563 15.01 6.40 -26.21
N GLN A 564 15.64 7.41 -26.84
CA GLN A 564 15.12 8.77 -27.05
C GLN A 564 14.56 8.96 -28.47
N GLY A 565 13.58 8.12 -28.85
CA GLY A 565 12.80 8.34 -30.07
C GLY A 565 11.60 9.26 -29.84
N LEU A 566 11.05 9.84 -30.90
CA LEU A 566 9.84 10.67 -30.80
C LEU A 566 8.61 9.78 -30.58
N PHE A 567 7.90 9.97 -29.47
CA PHE A 567 6.65 9.25 -29.17
C PHE A 567 5.50 9.77 -30.03
N VAL A 568 4.71 8.84 -30.55
CA VAL A 568 3.54 9.11 -31.39
C VAL A 568 2.39 8.28 -30.83
N SER A 569 1.23 8.90 -30.66
CA SER A 569 0.01 8.21 -30.24
C SER A 569 -1.13 8.54 -31.20
N VAL A 570 -1.76 7.49 -31.74
CA VAL A 570 -3.08 7.62 -32.39
C VAL A 570 -4.13 7.37 -31.31
N PRO A 571 -4.96 8.37 -30.94
CA PRO A 571 -5.96 8.20 -29.89
C PRO A 571 -6.95 7.07 -30.19
N ALA A 572 -7.47 6.43 -29.16
CA ALA A 572 -8.54 5.44 -29.29
C ALA A 572 -9.72 5.97 -30.11
N GLY A 573 -10.20 5.18 -31.07
CA GLY A 573 -11.28 5.54 -31.99
C GLY A 573 -10.85 6.38 -33.21
N GLU A 574 -9.64 6.93 -33.22
CA GLU A 574 -9.08 7.64 -34.36
C GLU A 574 -8.23 6.70 -35.24
N THR A 575 -7.94 7.14 -36.47
CA THR A 575 -7.10 6.37 -37.41
C THR A 575 -5.81 7.06 -37.79
N THR A 576 -5.61 8.31 -37.38
CA THR A 576 -4.45 9.10 -37.82
C THR A 576 -3.85 9.95 -36.73
N ALA A 577 -2.53 10.06 -36.72
CA ALA A 577 -1.79 11.06 -35.97
C ALA A 577 -0.68 11.63 -36.85
N ASP A 578 -0.42 12.93 -36.71
CA ASP A 578 0.67 13.58 -37.43
C ASP A 578 1.93 13.59 -36.56
N VAL A 579 3.04 13.16 -37.14
CA VAL A 579 4.38 13.22 -36.58
C VAL A 579 5.07 14.44 -37.16
N SER A 580 5.58 15.33 -36.31
CA SER A 580 6.15 16.61 -36.74
C SER A 580 7.50 16.85 -36.08
N ILE A 581 8.49 17.23 -36.88
CA ILE A 581 9.83 17.62 -36.44
C ILE A 581 10.06 19.06 -36.90
N PRO A 582 9.89 20.05 -36.01
CA PRO A 582 10.05 21.46 -36.35
C PRO A 582 11.52 21.77 -36.61
N THR A 583 11.84 22.16 -37.85
CA THR A 583 13.17 22.64 -38.20
C THR A 583 13.29 24.12 -37.83
N ARG A 584 14.51 24.53 -37.52
CA ARG A 584 14.87 25.91 -37.24
C ARG A 584 15.36 26.57 -38.53
N LYS A 585 15.20 27.88 -38.63
CA LYS A 585 15.93 28.69 -39.62
C LYS A 585 17.16 29.30 -38.95
N ASP A 586 18.30 29.23 -39.61
CA ASP A 586 19.48 29.95 -39.17
C ASP A 586 20.05 30.90 -40.25
N GLU A 587 21.28 31.36 -40.05
CA GLU A 587 21.97 32.31 -40.93
C GLU A 587 23.17 31.67 -41.66
N LEU A 588 23.35 30.35 -41.53
CA LEU A 588 24.43 29.59 -42.12
C LEU A 588 23.98 28.99 -43.44
N GLY A 589 24.86 29.06 -44.44
CA GLY A 589 24.60 28.42 -45.72
C GLY A 589 24.99 26.94 -45.66
N GLU A 590 24.00 26.06 -45.55
CA GLU A 590 24.23 24.64 -45.30
C GLU A 590 23.87 23.76 -46.52
N PRO A 591 24.56 22.62 -46.71
CA PRO A 591 24.16 21.63 -47.70
C PRO A 591 22.79 21.02 -47.35
N GLU A 592 22.13 20.39 -48.33
CA GLU A 592 20.87 19.66 -48.07
C GLU A 592 21.09 18.56 -47.01
N GLU A 593 20.36 18.64 -45.91
CA GLU A 593 20.46 17.74 -44.77
C GLU A 593 19.33 16.73 -44.78
N SER A 594 19.61 15.53 -44.26
CA SER A 594 18.68 14.41 -44.30
C SER A 594 18.39 13.85 -42.92
N LEU A 595 17.17 13.36 -42.74
CA LEU A 595 16.73 12.59 -41.59
C LEU A 595 16.30 11.21 -42.06
N LYS A 596 16.64 10.16 -41.29
CA LYS A 596 16.05 8.83 -41.44
C LYS A 596 15.47 8.38 -40.12
N GLY A 597 14.23 7.92 -40.15
CA GLY A 597 13.50 7.43 -38.98
C GLY A 597 12.89 6.06 -39.24
N ARG A 598 12.90 5.19 -38.23
CA ARG A 598 12.15 3.94 -38.23
C ARG A 598 11.07 4.00 -37.17
N LEU A 599 9.83 3.77 -37.59
CA LEU A 599 8.72 3.64 -36.67
C LEU A 599 8.80 2.27 -35.99
N PHE A 600 8.58 2.23 -34.68
CA PHE A 600 8.36 1.01 -33.91
C PHE A 600 7.00 1.06 -33.27
N VAL A 601 6.17 0.06 -33.54
CA VAL A 601 4.88 -0.14 -32.86
C VAL A 601 5.05 -1.22 -31.80
N TYR A 602 4.23 -1.23 -30.76
CA TYR A 602 4.39 -2.18 -29.66
C TYR A 602 3.38 -3.33 -29.76
N ASP A 603 3.84 -4.56 -29.54
CA ASP A 603 2.92 -5.70 -29.36
C ASP A 603 2.25 -5.66 -27.96
N THR A 604 1.33 -6.58 -27.70
CA THR A 604 0.64 -6.69 -26.39
C THR A 604 1.59 -6.93 -25.21
N GLY A 605 2.82 -7.35 -25.46
CA GLY A 605 3.89 -7.52 -24.46
C GLY A 605 4.85 -6.33 -24.35
N TRP A 606 4.49 -5.16 -24.92
CA TRP A 606 5.34 -3.97 -24.99
C TRP A 606 6.69 -4.18 -25.70
N ARG A 607 6.77 -5.18 -26.59
CA ARG A 607 7.98 -5.40 -27.39
C ARG A 607 7.90 -4.61 -28.69
N PRO A 608 8.93 -3.82 -29.03
CA PRO A 608 8.93 -3.02 -30.23
C PRO A 608 8.98 -3.91 -31.48
N GLN A 609 8.06 -3.66 -32.41
CA GLN A 609 7.98 -4.29 -33.71
C GLN A 609 8.40 -3.29 -34.77
N PRO A 610 9.36 -3.64 -35.65
CA PRO A 610 9.84 -2.73 -36.68
C PRO A 610 8.72 -2.43 -37.69
N GLY A 611 8.40 -1.14 -37.83
CA GLY A 611 7.45 -0.60 -38.78
C GLY A 611 8.14 0.07 -39.98
N PRO A 612 7.41 0.94 -40.70
CA PRO A 612 7.92 1.67 -41.86
C PRO A 612 9.16 2.53 -41.54
N VAL A 613 10.02 2.70 -42.54
CA VAL A 613 11.14 3.65 -42.53
C VAL A 613 10.74 4.87 -43.35
N VAL A 614 11.01 6.04 -42.83
CA VAL A 614 10.81 7.32 -43.52
C VAL A 614 12.10 8.11 -43.62
N THR A 615 12.17 8.95 -44.63
CA THR A 615 13.26 9.90 -44.83
C THR A 615 12.69 11.30 -44.97
N GLY A 616 13.40 12.29 -44.46
CA GLY A 616 13.08 13.71 -44.62
C GLY A 616 14.30 14.48 -45.08
N THR A 617 14.07 15.64 -45.70
CA THR A 617 15.11 16.47 -46.28
C THR A 617 14.84 17.94 -45.99
N VAL A 618 15.85 18.64 -45.47
CA VAL A 618 15.80 20.06 -45.15
C VAL A 618 16.78 20.80 -46.05
N ARG A 619 16.33 21.91 -46.61
CA ARG A 619 17.12 22.80 -47.45
C ARG A 619 17.23 24.15 -46.80
N ASP A 620 18.37 24.79 -46.97
CA ASP A 620 18.60 26.18 -46.56
C ASP A 620 17.48 27.11 -47.07
N ALA A 621 17.04 27.98 -46.17
CA ALA A 621 16.05 29.02 -46.45
C ALA A 621 16.75 30.25 -47.05
N SER A 622 17.13 30.11 -48.32
CA SER A 622 17.71 31.13 -49.23
C SER A 622 17.45 32.60 -48.90
#